data_AF-A0A5B9GN71-F1
#
_entry.id   AF-A0A5B9GN71-F1
#
_cell.length_a   1.000
_cell.length_b   1.000
_cell.length_c   1.000
_cell.angle_alpha   90.00
_cell.angle_beta   90.00
_cell.angle_gamma   90.00
#
_symmetry.space_group_name_H-M   'P 1'
#
loop_
_entity.id
_entity.type
_entity.pdbx_description
1 polymer ?
#
loop_
_entity_poly.entity_id
_entity_poly.type
_entity_poly.pdbx_seq_one_letter_code
_entity_poly.pdbx_strand_id
1 'polypeptide(L)'
;MSETDPAERAFEDLCAEMTVLRRSVEALPQAWRDNRPPDYTEDLARVVKAMNAVSTRMKAIEASPTLKMTPQAYGQGIRQAGLSASQEMQATFQKAIGEVRGERQALAGIIGQANNRRDQWFYMIFIGIVAFLFGVGIAPPLFNHITWKNFNERVASFIIGGKNQWDSGAVMMQDAQPDQWSSFMWEDRLVQDNMPKIRDCQVTATQAGQAKSCVIAIKPEAQ
;
A
#
# COMPACT_ATOMS: atom_id res chain seq x y z
N MET A 1 116.31 50.51 47.41
CA MET A 1 114.96 49.95 47.63
C MET A 1 114.94 49.43 49.06
N SER A 2 114.35 50.17 49.99
CA SER A 2 114.22 49.71 51.38
C SER A 2 112.86 49.04 51.52
N GLU A 3 112.89 47.77 51.90
CA GLU A 3 111.74 46.90 52.05
C GLU A 3 110.85 47.42 53.20
N THR A 4 109.67 47.96 52.89
CA THR A 4 108.71 48.39 53.92
C THR A 4 108.21 47.17 54.68
N ASP A 5 108.34 47.23 56.01
CA ASP A 5 108.00 46.19 56.98
C ASP A 5 106.56 45.69 56.75
N PRO A 6 106.33 44.38 56.58
CA PRO A 6 104.99 43.81 56.39
C PRO A 6 104.00 44.19 57.50
N ALA A 7 104.47 44.48 58.72
CA ALA A 7 103.61 44.92 59.81
C ALA A 7 103.01 46.32 59.58
N GLU A 8 103.76 47.23 58.95
CA GLU A 8 103.32 48.59 58.66
C GLU A 8 102.23 48.59 57.57
N ARG A 9 102.39 47.76 56.54
CA ARG A 9 101.37 47.55 55.50
C ARG A 9 100.07 46.96 56.03
N ALA A 10 100.15 46.01 56.98
CA ALA A 10 98.96 45.42 57.59
C ALA A 10 98.19 46.44 58.44
N PHE A 11 98.89 47.36 59.10
CA PHE A 11 98.25 48.41 59.90
C PHE A 11 97.57 49.46 59.02
N GLU A 12 98.22 49.88 57.93
CA GLU A 12 97.60 50.79 56.95
C GLU A 12 96.34 50.20 56.31
N ASP A 13 96.39 48.91 55.96
CA ASP A 13 95.23 48.19 55.39
C ASP A 13 94.07 48.12 56.40
N LEU A 14 94.35 47.83 57.67
CA LEU A 14 93.35 47.84 58.73
C LEU A 14 92.75 49.24 58.96
N CYS A 15 93.56 50.29 58.92
CA CYS A 15 93.09 51.67 59.01
C CYS A 15 92.22 52.06 57.81
N ALA A 16 92.56 51.56 56.61
CA ALA A 16 91.74 51.76 55.41
C ALA A 16 90.38 51.04 55.54
N GLU A 17 90.35 49.78 55.99
CA GLU A 17 89.11 49.04 56.22
C GLU A 17 88.22 49.69 57.28
N MET A 18 88.79 50.13 58.41
CA MET A 18 88.01 50.79 59.46
C MET A 18 87.40 52.11 58.99
N THR A 19 88.08 52.82 58.10
CA THR A 19 87.55 54.05 57.46
C THR A 19 86.39 53.74 56.53
N VAL A 20 86.46 52.65 55.77
CA VAL A 20 85.35 52.18 54.91
C VAL A 20 84.15 51.77 55.76
N LEU A 21 84.38 51.02 56.85
CA LEU A 21 83.33 50.55 57.74
C LEU A 21 82.64 51.69 58.49
N ARG A 22 83.41 52.69 58.92
CA ARG A 22 82.86 53.92 59.51
C ARG A 22 81.97 54.65 58.51
N ARG A 23 82.44 54.81 57.28
CA ARG A 23 81.68 55.51 56.23
C ARG A 23 80.40 54.75 55.83
N SER A 24 80.41 53.42 55.86
CA SER A 24 79.20 52.63 55.60
C SER A 24 78.20 52.71 56.76
N VAL A 25 78.66 52.72 58.02
CA VAL A 25 77.82 52.93 59.20
C VAL A 25 77.24 54.35 59.25
N GLU A 26 78.02 55.37 58.88
CA GLU A 26 77.55 56.75 58.79
C GLU A 26 76.48 56.94 57.69
N ALA A 27 76.51 56.12 56.64
CA ALA A 27 75.51 56.15 55.55
C ALA A 27 74.23 55.34 55.86
N LEU A 28 74.24 54.44 56.85
CA LEU A 28 73.13 53.55 57.18
C LEU A 28 71.80 54.28 57.53
N PRO A 29 71.79 55.35 58.34
CA PRO A 29 70.56 56.06 58.69
C PRO A 29 69.86 56.73 57.51
N GLN A 30 70.60 57.05 56.44
CA GLN A 30 70.03 57.61 55.22
C GLN A 30 69.45 56.49 54.35
N ALA A 31 70.19 55.39 54.16
CA ALA A 31 69.70 54.19 53.47
C ALA A 31 68.43 53.61 54.14
N TRP A 32 68.32 53.66 55.47
CA TRP A 32 67.13 53.21 56.18
C TRP A 32 65.91 54.14 56.00
N ARG A 33 66.13 55.46 55.85
CA ARG A 33 65.05 56.41 55.53
C ARG A 33 64.58 56.24 54.10
N ASP A 34 65.51 56.02 53.17
CA ASP A 34 65.22 55.87 51.74
C ASP A 34 64.52 54.54 51.42
N ASN A 35 64.73 53.49 52.24
CA ASN A 35 64.16 52.15 52.04
C ASN A 35 63.13 51.74 53.11
N ARG A 36 62.43 52.70 53.75
CA ARG A 36 61.37 52.40 54.72
C ARG A 36 60.20 51.67 54.01
N PRO A 37 59.75 50.49 54.50
CA PRO A 37 58.57 49.82 53.95
C PRO A 37 57.34 50.73 54.00
N PRO A 38 56.50 50.77 52.94
CA PRO A 38 55.25 51.52 52.97
C PRO A 38 54.34 51.03 54.09
N ASP A 39 53.59 51.94 54.72
CA ASP A 39 52.58 51.56 55.71
C ASP A 39 51.32 51.06 54.99
N TYR A 40 51.12 49.74 54.98
CA TYR A 40 50.00 49.08 54.33
C TYR A 40 48.75 48.96 55.23
N THR A 41 48.76 49.57 56.42
CA THR A 41 47.67 49.44 57.39
C THR A 41 46.33 49.93 56.81
N GLU A 42 46.34 51.01 56.03
CA GLU A 42 45.13 51.54 55.40
C GLU A 42 44.59 50.59 54.31
N ASP A 43 45.48 50.03 53.49
CA ASP A 43 45.09 49.08 52.44
C ASP A 43 44.57 47.77 53.03
N LEU A 44 45.19 47.28 54.11
CA LEU A 44 44.73 46.09 54.82
C LEU A 44 43.32 46.33 55.41
N ALA A 45 43.08 47.51 55.99
CA ALA A 45 41.76 47.89 56.50
C ALA A 45 40.72 47.94 55.37
N ARG A 46 41.11 48.42 54.17
CA ARG A 46 40.25 48.45 52.98
C ARG A 46 39.89 47.04 52.49
N VAL A 47 40.85 46.12 52.50
CA VAL A 47 40.63 44.70 52.13
C VAL A 47 39.69 44.02 53.12
N VAL A 48 39.90 44.22 54.43
CA VAL A 48 39.01 43.66 55.47
C VAL A 48 37.59 44.20 55.33
N LYS A 49 37.43 45.50 55.05
CA LYS A 49 36.12 46.10 54.80
C LYS A 49 35.44 45.49 53.57
N ALA A 50 36.18 45.26 52.48
CA ALA A 50 35.66 44.62 51.28
C ALA A 50 35.23 43.16 51.55
N MET A 51 36.04 42.38 52.28
CA MET A 51 35.71 41.01 52.69
C MET A 51 34.43 40.96 53.55
N ASN A 52 34.28 41.90 54.49
CA ASN A 52 33.06 42.00 55.30
C ASN A 52 31.83 42.31 54.45
N ALA A 53 31.93 43.24 53.48
CA ALA A 53 30.82 43.55 52.58
C ALA A 53 30.41 42.33 51.72
N VAL A 54 31.39 41.55 51.25
CA VAL A 54 31.12 40.29 50.53
C VAL A 54 30.44 39.27 51.45
N SER A 55 30.91 39.10 52.69
CA SER A 55 30.30 38.19 53.67
C SER A 55 28.84 38.56 53.96
N THR A 56 28.53 39.85 54.12
CA THR A 56 27.16 40.32 54.34
C THR A 56 26.27 40.04 53.13
N ARG A 57 26.77 40.24 51.89
CA ARG A 57 26.03 39.91 50.67
C ARG A 57 25.80 38.40 50.54
N MET A 58 26.80 37.59 50.89
CA MET A 58 26.69 36.13 50.87
C MET A 58 25.59 35.65 51.83
N LYS A 59 25.54 36.19 53.06
CA LYS A 59 24.47 35.91 54.02
C LYS A 59 23.09 36.32 53.52
N ALA A 60 22.99 37.45 52.81
CA ALA A 60 21.74 37.89 52.20
C ALA A 60 21.28 36.96 51.06
N ILE A 61 22.23 36.42 50.27
CA ILE A 61 21.95 35.43 49.23
C ILE A 61 21.52 34.10 49.84
N GLU A 62 22.19 33.64 50.90
CA GLU A 62 21.84 32.43 51.65
C GLU A 62 20.46 32.52 52.33
N ALA A 63 20.09 33.73 52.80
CA ALA A 63 18.75 34.01 53.32
C ALA A 63 17.67 34.11 52.23
N SER A 64 18.04 34.21 50.95
CA SER A 64 17.08 34.31 49.85
C SER A 64 16.35 32.96 49.63
N PRO A 65 15.01 32.95 49.51
CA PRO A 65 14.24 31.72 49.28
C PRO A 65 14.57 31.03 47.96
N THR A 66 15.21 31.75 47.04
CA THR A 66 15.66 31.28 45.73
C THR A 66 16.67 30.12 45.82
N LEU A 67 17.50 30.04 46.87
CA LEU A 67 18.38 28.89 47.09
C LEU A 67 17.68 27.69 47.76
N LYS A 68 16.49 27.88 48.35
CA LYS A 68 15.69 26.80 48.97
C LYS A 68 14.81 26.05 47.97
N MET A 69 14.64 26.58 46.75
CA MET A 69 14.12 25.83 45.61
C MET A 69 15.24 24.90 45.11
N THR A 70 15.27 23.69 45.64
CA THR A 70 16.24 22.66 45.30
C THR A 70 16.24 22.36 43.78
N PRO A 71 17.39 22.02 43.17
CA PRO A 71 17.44 21.50 41.80
C PRO A 71 16.47 20.33 41.56
N GLN A 72 16.17 19.57 42.61
CA GLN A 72 15.14 18.53 42.61
C GLN A 72 13.72 19.06 42.37
N ALA A 73 13.35 20.23 42.91
CA ALA A 73 12.03 20.84 42.68
C ALA A 73 11.87 21.32 41.22
N TYR A 74 12.93 21.90 40.64
CA TYR A 74 12.97 22.21 39.21
C TYR A 74 12.92 20.93 38.36
N GLY A 75 13.64 19.87 38.74
CA GLY A 75 13.59 18.58 38.07
C GLY A 75 12.22 17.89 38.14
N GLN A 76 11.51 18.04 39.26
CA GLN A 76 10.13 17.53 39.41
C GLN A 76 9.13 18.33 38.59
N GLY A 77 9.23 19.67 38.58
CA GLY A 77 8.41 20.54 37.74
C GLY A 77 8.62 20.27 36.24
N ILE A 78 9.87 20.11 35.80
CA ILE A 78 10.21 19.75 34.42
C ILE A 78 9.72 18.34 34.08
N ARG A 79 9.82 17.38 34.99
CA ARG A 79 9.25 16.03 34.77
C ARG A 79 7.74 16.05 34.67
N GLN A 80 7.03 16.79 35.54
CA GLN A 80 5.57 16.89 35.47
C GLN A 80 5.10 17.63 34.21
N ALA A 81 5.75 18.73 33.86
CA ALA A 81 5.49 19.45 32.60
C ALA A 81 5.82 18.59 31.37
N GLY A 82 6.92 17.83 31.42
CA GLY A 82 7.31 16.90 30.37
C GLY A 82 6.36 15.70 30.23
N LEU A 83 5.88 15.15 31.35
CA LEU A 83 4.90 14.05 31.36
C LEU A 83 3.53 14.50 30.85
N SER A 84 3.06 15.67 31.27
CA SER A 84 1.79 16.24 30.78
C SER A 84 1.87 16.60 29.29
N ALA A 85 2.94 17.25 28.84
CA ALA A 85 3.17 17.52 27.42
C ALA A 85 3.30 16.23 26.59
N SER A 86 3.95 15.19 27.13
CA SER A 86 4.07 13.88 26.46
C SER A 86 2.72 13.16 26.39
N GLN A 87 1.89 13.23 27.42
CA GLN A 87 0.55 12.64 27.42
C GLN A 87 -0.38 13.36 26.43
N GLU A 88 -0.35 14.68 26.40
CA GLU A 88 -1.11 15.48 25.45
C GLU A 88 -0.66 15.16 24.02
N MET A 89 0.66 15.14 23.78
CA MET A 89 1.22 14.76 22.49
C MET A 89 0.85 13.32 22.09
N GLN A 90 0.89 12.35 23.00
CA GLN A 90 0.44 10.99 22.75
C GLN A 90 -1.05 10.91 22.42
N ALA A 91 -1.90 11.68 23.11
CA ALA A 91 -3.33 11.73 22.82
C ALA A 91 -3.60 12.35 21.44
N THR A 92 -2.89 13.42 21.08
CA THR A 92 -2.97 14.02 19.75
C THR A 92 -2.46 13.07 18.66
N PHE A 93 -1.33 12.38 18.89
CA PHE A 93 -0.81 11.39 17.96
C PHE A 93 -1.73 10.20 17.82
N GLN A 94 -2.32 9.67 18.90
CA GLN A 94 -3.29 8.58 18.82
C GLN A 94 -4.55 9.01 18.07
N LYS A 95 -5.03 10.24 18.30
CA LYS A 95 -6.17 10.78 17.55
C LYS A 95 -5.84 10.94 16.07
N ALA A 96 -4.69 11.51 15.72
CA ALA A 96 -4.25 11.66 14.34
C ALA A 96 -4.01 10.30 13.65
N ILE A 97 -3.41 9.32 14.36
CA ILE A 97 -3.26 7.94 13.86
C ILE A 97 -4.62 7.28 13.69
N GLY A 98 -5.58 7.54 14.59
CA GLY A 98 -6.95 7.07 14.51
C GLY A 98 -7.69 7.63 13.29
N GLU A 99 -7.60 8.94 13.06
CA GLU A 99 -8.18 9.62 11.89
C GLU A 99 -7.56 9.11 10.59
N VAL A 100 -6.23 8.98 10.52
CA VAL A 100 -5.53 8.43 9.35
C VAL A 100 -5.88 6.95 9.11
N ARG A 101 -6.05 6.14 10.17
CA ARG A 101 -6.50 4.75 10.04
C ARG A 101 -7.95 4.67 9.56
N GLY A 102 -8.82 5.55 10.04
CA GLY A 102 -10.21 5.65 9.60
C GLY A 102 -10.32 5.99 8.12
N GLU A 103 -9.55 6.98 7.66
CA GLU A 103 -9.48 7.31 6.23
C GLU A 103 -8.88 6.17 5.40
N ARG A 104 -7.79 5.54 5.87
CA ARG A 104 -7.21 4.39 5.16
C ARG A 104 -8.14 3.18 5.11
N GLN A 105 -8.95 2.92 6.14
CA GLN A 105 -9.97 1.87 6.11
C GLN A 105 -11.11 2.21 5.15
N ALA A 106 -11.53 3.47 5.08
CA ALA A 106 -12.51 3.91 4.08
C ALA A 106 -11.97 3.75 2.66
N LEU A 107 -10.72 4.16 2.39
CA LEU A 107 -10.07 3.95 1.09
C LEU A 107 -9.84 2.46 0.78
N ALA A 108 -9.42 1.65 1.75
CA ALA A 108 -9.23 0.21 1.57
C ALA A 108 -10.56 -0.53 1.35
N GLY A 109 -11.65 -0.07 1.97
CA GLY A 109 -13.01 -0.56 1.70
C GLY A 109 -13.47 -0.24 0.28
N ILE A 110 -13.23 0.98 -0.19
CA ILE A 110 -13.56 1.42 -1.55
C ILE A 110 -12.71 0.68 -2.60
N ILE A 111 -11.41 0.54 -2.38
CA ILE A 111 -10.49 -0.15 -3.31
C ILE A 111 -10.71 -1.67 -3.29
N GLY A 112 -10.92 -2.26 -2.11
CA GLY A 112 -11.19 -3.69 -1.96
C GLY A 112 -12.52 -4.12 -2.59
N GLN A 113 -13.57 -3.30 -2.48
CA GLN A 113 -14.84 -3.57 -3.15
C GLN A 113 -14.78 -3.33 -4.66
N ALA A 114 -14.04 -2.32 -5.12
CA ALA A 114 -13.95 -1.98 -6.55
C ALA A 114 -13.17 -3.00 -7.39
N ASN A 115 -12.21 -3.71 -6.80
CA ASN A 115 -11.49 -4.79 -7.48
C ASN A 115 -12.34 -6.05 -7.58
N ASN A 116 -12.91 -6.50 -6.45
CA ASN A 116 -13.65 -7.75 -6.42
C ASN A 116 -14.92 -7.70 -7.30
N ARG A 117 -15.59 -6.54 -7.38
CA ARG A 117 -16.79 -6.36 -8.22
C ARG A 117 -16.46 -6.40 -9.72
N ARG A 118 -15.35 -5.79 -10.14
CA ARG A 118 -14.91 -5.78 -11.55
C ARG A 118 -14.43 -7.15 -11.99
N ASP A 119 -13.64 -7.82 -11.16
CA ASP A 119 -13.17 -9.17 -11.47
C ASP A 119 -14.35 -10.14 -11.56
N GLN A 120 -15.30 -10.10 -10.62
CA GLN A 120 -16.50 -10.93 -10.68
C GLN A 120 -17.33 -10.69 -11.94
N TRP A 121 -17.55 -9.42 -12.33
CA TRP A 121 -18.29 -9.11 -13.56
C TRP A 121 -17.54 -9.55 -14.81
N PHE A 122 -16.21 -9.40 -14.84
CA PHE A 122 -15.38 -9.85 -15.95
C PHE A 122 -15.44 -11.38 -16.08
N TYR A 123 -15.36 -12.13 -14.98
CA TYR A 123 -15.51 -13.59 -15.00
C TYR A 123 -16.90 -14.02 -15.49
N MET A 124 -17.97 -13.36 -15.03
CA MET A 124 -19.34 -13.68 -15.48
C MET A 124 -19.53 -13.40 -16.97
N ILE A 125 -19.04 -12.26 -17.47
CA ILE A 125 -19.08 -11.93 -18.91
C ILE A 125 -18.22 -12.92 -19.70
N PHE A 126 -17.02 -13.22 -19.23
CA PHE A 126 -16.10 -14.14 -19.90
C PHE A 126 -16.69 -15.56 -20.00
N ILE A 127 -17.24 -16.09 -18.89
CA ILE A 127 -17.92 -17.38 -18.88
C ILE A 127 -19.13 -17.36 -19.83
N GLY A 128 -19.90 -16.26 -19.83
CA GLY A 128 -21.03 -16.08 -20.75
C GLY A 128 -20.60 -16.13 -22.22
N ILE A 129 -19.54 -15.41 -22.59
CA ILE A 129 -19.00 -15.38 -23.96
C ILE A 129 -18.47 -16.76 -24.36
N VAL A 130 -17.69 -17.41 -23.48
CA VAL A 130 -17.16 -18.76 -23.76
C VAL A 130 -18.28 -19.77 -23.94
N ALA A 131 -19.30 -19.75 -23.08
CA ALA A 131 -20.47 -20.63 -23.19
C ALA A 131 -21.26 -20.36 -24.48
N PHE A 132 -21.43 -19.10 -24.87
CA PHE A 132 -22.10 -18.73 -26.12
C PHE A 132 -21.33 -19.20 -27.35
N LEU A 133 -20.01 -18.97 -27.39
CA LEU A 133 -19.16 -19.40 -28.49
C LEU A 133 -19.11 -20.93 -28.61
N PHE A 134 -19.08 -21.65 -27.49
CA PHE A 134 -19.20 -23.12 -27.49
C PHE A 134 -20.58 -23.60 -27.99
N GLY A 135 -21.66 -22.98 -27.50
CA GLY A 135 -23.03 -23.35 -27.86
C GLY A 135 -23.37 -23.11 -29.34
N VAL A 136 -22.84 -22.03 -29.93
CA VAL A 136 -23.11 -21.71 -31.34
C VAL A 136 -22.08 -22.36 -32.28
N GLY A 137 -20.80 -22.38 -31.90
CA GLY A 137 -19.72 -22.82 -32.79
C GLY A 137 -19.43 -24.32 -32.75
N ILE A 138 -19.49 -24.94 -31.56
CA ILE A 138 -18.99 -26.31 -31.34
C ILE A 138 -20.14 -27.31 -31.19
N ALA A 139 -21.26 -26.88 -30.62
CA ALA A 139 -22.43 -27.75 -30.44
C ALA A 139 -23.00 -28.28 -31.77
N PRO A 140 -23.29 -27.46 -32.80
CA PRO A 140 -23.87 -27.96 -34.05
C PRO A 140 -23.06 -29.07 -34.76
N PRO A 141 -21.73 -28.95 -34.95
CA PRO A 141 -20.95 -30.03 -35.57
C PRO A 141 -20.79 -31.27 -34.66
N LEU A 142 -20.73 -31.10 -33.33
CA LEU A 142 -20.68 -32.23 -32.39
C LEU A 142 -22.00 -33.01 -32.35
N PHE A 143 -23.15 -32.34 -32.36
CA PHE A 143 -24.47 -32.99 -32.40
C PHE A 143 -24.74 -33.68 -33.74
N ASN A 144 -24.09 -33.23 -34.82
CA ASN A 144 -24.15 -33.91 -36.11
C ASN A 144 -23.31 -35.21 -36.11
N HIS A 145 -22.17 -35.25 -35.42
CA HIS A 145 -21.29 -36.43 -35.42
C HIS A 145 -21.61 -37.44 -34.30
N ILE A 146 -22.03 -36.97 -33.13
CA ILE A 146 -22.42 -37.78 -31.97
C ILE A 146 -23.94 -37.95 -32.02
N THR A 147 -24.43 -38.70 -33.01
CA THR A 147 -25.88 -38.89 -33.13
C THR A 147 -26.37 -39.86 -32.05
N TRP A 148 -27.04 -39.32 -31.03
CA TRP A 148 -28.19 -40.01 -30.44
C TRP A 148 -29.26 -40.07 -31.54
N LYS A 149 -29.42 -41.24 -32.15
CA LYS A 149 -30.13 -41.50 -33.42
C LYS A 149 -31.52 -40.86 -33.58
N ASN A 150 -32.18 -40.46 -32.50
CA ASN A 150 -33.55 -39.93 -32.50
C ASN A 150 -33.66 -38.48 -31.99
N PHE A 151 -32.55 -37.83 -31.59
CA PHE A 151 -32.57 -36.48 -31.02
C PHE A 151 -32.62 -35.41 -32.12
N ASN A 152 -31.87 -35.62 -33.21
CA ASN A 152 -31.75 -34.63 -34.29
C ASN A 152 -33.07 -34.41 -35.05
N GLU A 153 -33.87 -35.46 -35.26
CA GLU A 153 -35.14 -35.36 -36.00
C GLU A 153 -36.25 -34.67 -35.20
N ARG A 154 -36.32 -34.91 -33.88
CA ARG A 154 -37.31 -34.25 -33.01
C ARG A 154 -37.02 -32.77 -32.84
N VAL A 155 -35.74 -32.41 -32.70
CA VAL A 155 -35.31 -31.01 -32.61
C VAL A 155 -35.53 -30.29 -33.95
N ALA A 156 -35.24 -30.93 -35.09
CA ALA A 156 -35.54 -30.35 -36.40
C ALA A 156 -37.04 -30.07 -36.57
N SER A 157 -37.92 -31.00 -36.18
CA SER A 157 -39.37 -30.77 -36.22
C SER A 157 -39.83 -29.62 -35.31
N PHE A 158 -39.17 -29.45 -34.16
CA PHE A 158 -39.46 -28.34 -33.25
C PHE A 158 -39.05 -26.98 -33.81
N ILE A 159 -37.89 -26.90 -34.47
CA ILE A 159 -37.39 -25.64 -35.07
C ILE A 159 -38.25 -25.21 -36.27
N ILE A 160 -38.71 -26.18 -37.08
CA ILE A 160 -39.55 -25.92 -38.26
C ILE A 160 -41.02 -25.64 -37.86
N GLY A 161 -41.43 -26.05 -36.66
CA GLY A 161 -42.78 -25.81 -36.13
C GLY A 161 -43.85 -26.78 -36.63
N GLY A 162 -43.46 -27.91 -37.23
CA GLY A 162 -44.40 -28.95 -37.66
C GLY A 162 -44.92 -29.77 -36.47
N LYS A 163 -46.18 -30.26 -36.55
CA LYS A 163 -46.80 -31.04 -35.47
C LYS A 163 -46.18 -32.43 -35.31
N ASN A 164 -45.57 -32.95 -36.38
CA ASN A 164 -44.84 -34.20 -36.41
C ASN A 164 -43.69 -34.11 -37.44
N GLN A 165 -42.85 -35.15 -37.50
CA GLN A 165 -41.70 -35.21 -38.41
C GLN A 165 -42.12 -35.13 -39.89
N TRP A 166 -43.24 -35.76 -40.26
CA TRP A 166 -43.76 -35.75 -41.62
C TRP A 166 -44.26 -34.37 -42.03
N ASP A 167 -45.04 -33.70 -41.18
CA ASP A 167 -45.53 -32.33 -41.42
C ASP A 167 -44.37 -31.34 -41.55
N SER A 168 -43.31 -31.53 -40.76
CA SER A 168 -42.11 -30.70 -40.86
C SER A 168 -41.39 -30.91 -42.19
N GLY A 169 -41.27 -32.16 -42.64
CA GLY A 169 -40.72 -32.49 -43.96
C GLY A 169 -41.57 -31.94 -45.10
N ALA A 170 -42.89 -32.00 -44.99
CA ALA A 170 -43.82 -31.44 -45.96
C ALA A 170 -43.65 -29.92 -46.11
N VAL A 171 -43.55 -29.19 -44.99
CA VAL A 171 -43.29 -27.74 -45.00
C VAL A 171 -41.95 -27.43 -45.68
N MET A 172 -40.89 -28.18 -45.39
CA MET A 172 -39.59 -27.99 -46.04
C MET A 172 -39.63 -28.27 -47.55
N MET A 173 -40.29 -29.36 -47.96
CA MET A 173 -40.43 -29.72 -49.38
C MET A 173 -41.24 -28.67 -50.15
N GLN A 174 -42.32 -28.16 -49.55
CA GLN A 174 -43.15 -27.11 -50.11
C GLN A 174 -42.39 -25.78 -50.23
N ASP A 175 -41.61 -25.40 -49.21
CA ASP A 175 -40.84 -24.14 -49.20
C ASP A 175 -39.66 -24.19 -50.18
N ALA A 176 -38.96 -25.32 -50.26
CA ALA A 176 -37.81 -25.47 -51.14
C ALA A 176 -38.21 -25.43 -52.63
N GLN A 177 -39.27 -26.17 -53.01
CA GLN A 177 -39.69 -26.32 -54.41
C GLN A 177 -41.21 -26.51 -54.54
N PRO A 178 -42.00 -25.42 -54.59
CA PRO A 178 -43.46 -25.48 -54.55
C PRO A 178 -44.08 -26.20 -55.77
N ASP A 179 -43.50 -26.04 -56.96
CA ASP A 179 -43.99 -26.69 -58.17
C ASP A 179 -43.84 -28.23 -58.07
N GLN A 180 -42.69 -28.71 -57.58
CA GLN A 180 -42.48 -30.15 -57.38
C GLN A 180 -43.36 -30.70 -56.26
N TRP A 181 -43.60 -29.92 -55.21
CA TRP A 181 -44.52 -30.30 -54.14
C TRP A 181 -45.95 -30.51 -54.69
N SER A 182 -46.42 -29.65 -55.59
CA SER A 182 -47.75 -29.81 -56.20
C SER A 182 -47.86 -31.09 -57.03
N SER A 183 -46.82 -31.43 -57.81
CA SER A 183 -46.75 -32.68 -58.57
C SER A 183 -46.75 -33.90 -57.63
N PHE A 184 -45.93 -33.86 -56.58
CA PHE A 184 -45.88 -34.93 -55.58
C PHE A 184 -47.24 -35.16 -54.91
N MET A 185 -47.93 -34.09 -54.52
CA MET A 185 -49.27 -34.18 -53.91
C MET A 185 -50.33 -34.70 -54.89
N TRP A 186 -50.19 -34.40 -56.19
CA TRP A 186 -51.06 -34.98 -57.23
C TRP A 186 -50.81 -36.49 -57.38
N GLU A 187 -49.55 -36.92 -57.41
CA GLU A 187 -49.18 -38.34 -57.49
C GLU A 187 -49.67 -39.13 -56.27
N ASP A 188 -49.47 -38.59 -55.05
CA ASP A 188 -49.97 -39.21 -53.82
C ASP A 188 -51.49 -39.37 -53.87
N ARG A 189 -52.23 -38.31 -54.25
CA ARG A 189 -53.69 -38.37 -54.37
C ARG A 189 -54.14 -39.41 -55.40
N LEU A 190 -53.47 -39.50 -56.55
CA LEU A 190 -53.76 -40.51 -57.57
C LEU A 190 -53.58 -41.93 -57.03
N VAL A 191 -52.50 -42.18 -56.29
CA VAL A 191 -52.22 -43.48 -55.66
C VAL A 191 -53.25 -43.79 -54.57
N GLN A 192 -53.56 -42.83 -53.70
CA GLN A 192 -54.56 -43.01 -52.63
C GLN A 192 -55.94 -43.35 -53.18
N ASP A 193 -56.37 -42.62 -54.23
CA ASP A 193 -57.65 -42.84 -54.90
C ASP A 193 -57.76 -44.23 -55.57
N ASN A 194 -56.62 -44.82 -55.93
CA ASN A 194 -56.54 -46.13 -56.59
C ASN A 194 -55.95 -47.22 -55.68
N MET A 195 -55.70 -46.95 -54.40
CA MET A 195 -54.89 -47.81 -53.53
C MET A 195 -55.37 -49.26 -53.47
N PRO A 196 -56.69 -49.56 -53.37
CA PRO A 196 -57.15 -50.95 -53.40
C PRO A 196 -56.78 -51.69 -54.69
N LYS A 197 -56.99 -51.05 -55.86
CA LYS A 197 -56.66 -51.65 -57.17
C LYS A 197 -55.15 -51.82 -57.35
N ILE A 198 -54.37 -50.84 -56.92
CA ILE A 198 -52.90 -50.89 -56.97
C ILE A 198 -52.39 -52.05 -56.10
N ARG A 199 -52.95 -52.23 -54.90
CA ARG A 199 -52.57 -53.33 -54.00
C ARG A 199 -52.88 -54.70 -54.61
N ASP A 200 -54.09 -54.89 -55.14
CA ASP A 200 -54.48 -56.16 -55.77
C ASP A 200 -53.62 -56.47 -57.00
N CYS A 201 -53.33 -55.43 -57.80
CA CYS A 201 -52.41 -55.52 -58.92
C CYS A 201 -51.00 -55.94 -58.47
N GLN A 202 -50.48 -55.33 -57.39
CA GLN A 202 -49.17 -55.65 -56.85
C GLN A 202 -49.11 -57.10 -56.34
N VAL A 203 -50.15 -57.56 -55.64
CA VAL A 203 -50.26 -58.96 -55.20
C VAL A 203 -50.23 -59.91 -56.39
N THR A 204 -51.00 -59.62 -57.43
CA THR A 204 -51.07 -60.44 -58.64
C THR A 204 -49.74 -60.46 -59.41
N ALA A 205 -49.07 -59.31 -59.54
CA ALA A 205 -47.76 -59.21 -60.17
C ALA A 205 -46.70 -60.01 -59.39
N THR A 206 -46.75 -59.92 -58.05
CA THR A 206 -45.84 -60.64 -57.15
C THR A 206 -46.05 -62.15 -57.25
N GLN A 207 -47.30 -62.63 -57.23
CA GLN A 207 -47.63 -64.04 -57.40
C GLN A 207 -47.21 -64.60 -58.76
N ALA A 208 -47.33 -63.79 -59.81
CA ALA A 208 -46.95 -64.17 -61.16
C ALA A 208 -45.44 -64.03 -61.44
N GLY A 209 -44.67 -63.41 -60.54
CA GLY A 209 -43.23 -63.15 -60.71
C GLY A 209 -42.88 -62.25 -61.91
N GLN A 210 -43.84 -61.50 -62.45
CA GLN A 210 -43.66 -60.70 -63.66
C GLN A 210 -44.46 -59.40 -63.57
N ALA A 211 -43.98 -58.35 -64.26
CA ALA A 211 -44.69 -57.08 -64.36
C ALA A 211 -46.08 -57.28 -64.97
N LYS A 212 -47.10 -56.60 -64.42
CA LYS A 212 -48.49 -56.63 -64.89
C LYS A 212 -48.97 -55.22 -65.19
N SER A 213 -49.71 -55.07 -66.28
CA SER A 213 -50.43 -53.84 -66.59
C SER A 213 -51.74 -53.80 -65.82
N CYS A 214 -52.05 -52.65 -65.23
CA CYS A 214 -53.23 -52.43 -64.41
C CYS A 214 -53.85 -51.07 -64.74
N VAL A 215 -55.18 -51.05 -64.84
CA VAL A 215 -55.94 -49.86 -65.20
C VAL A 215 -56.28 -49.07 -63.94
N ILE A 216 -55.74 -47.86 -63.85
CA ILE A 216 -56.06 -46.89 -62.81
C ILE A 216 -57.11 -45.89 -63.32
N ALA A 217 -57.90 -45.35 -62.39
CA ALA A 217 -58.87 -44.30 -62.69
C ALA A 217 -58.25 -42.94 -62.36
N ILE A 218 -58.25 -42.04 -63.34
CA ILE A 218 -57.84 -40.64 -63.14
C ILE A 218 -59.13 -39.82 -63.00
N LYS A 219 -59.29 -39.15 -61.87
CA LYS A 219 -60.40 -38.21 -61.67
C LYS A 219 -60.07 -36.88 -62.34
N PRO A 220 -61.06 -36.18 -62.89
CA PRO A 220 -60.85 -34.81 -63.36
C PRO A 220 -60.42 -33.92 -62.20
N GLU A 221 -59.57 -32.92 -62.46
CA GLU A 221 -59.20 -31.92 -61.48
C GLU A 221 -60.46 -31.18 -61.02
N ALA A 222 -60.73 -31.18 -59.71
CA ALA A 222 -61.76 -30.33 -59.15
C ALA A 222 -61.25 -28.88 -59.22
N GLN A 223 -61.94 -28.05 -60.00
CA GLN A 223 -61.73 -26.60 -60.04
C GLN A 223 -62.04 -25.95 -58.69
#